data_AF-A0A3M2RC13-F1
#
_entry.id   AF-A0A3M2RC13-F1
#
_cell.length_a   1.000
_cell.length_b   1.000
_cell.length_c   1.000
_cell.angle_alpha   90.00
_cell.angle_beta   90.00
_cell.angle_gamma   90.00
#
_symmetry.space_group_name_H-M   'P 1'
#
loop_
_entity.id
_entity.type
_entity.pdbx_description
1 polymer ?
#
loop_
_entity_poly.entity_id
_entity_poly.type
_entity_poly.pdbx_seq_one_letter_code
_entity_poly.pdbx_strand_id
1 'polypeptide(L)' 'MSKDRARAVKRFVTDFIVEIALVVAVAVYFVMAQGQSVGENLTFTMVGAGLMAVATYWTLHTARKGLEVIALRLHPGK' A
#
# COMPACT_ATOMS: atom_id res chain seq x y z
N MET A 1 14.21 6.53 24.25
CA MET A 1 13.49 6.55 22.96
C MET A 1 12.40 7.62 23.04
N SER A 2 12.48 8.71 22.25
CA SER A 2 11.47 9.78 22.29
C SER A 2 10.09 9.23 21.91
N LYS A 3 9.03 9.68 22.63
CA LYS A 3 7.64 9.24 22.44
C LYS A 3 7.14 9.47 21.00
N ASP A 4 7.68 10.47 20.30
CA ASP A 4 7.31 10.81 18.93
C ASP A 4 7.79 9.76 17.92
N ARG A 5 8.99 9.20 18.17
CA ARG A 5 9.56 8.15 17.32
C ARG A 5 8.76 6.85 17.42
N ALA A 6 8.33 6.47 18.62
CA ALA A 6 7.49 5.29 18.84
C ALA A 6 6.11 5.43 18.17
N ARG A 7 5.53 6.64 18.20
CA ARG A 7 4.27 6.95 17.53
C ARG A 7 4.39 6.89 16.01
N ALA A 8 5.49 7.41 15.44
CA ALA A 8 5.76 7.37 14.00
C ALA A 8 5.92 5.92 13.49
N VAL A 9 6.70 5.09 14.19
CA VAL A 9 6.88 3.67 13.84
C VAL A 9 5.57 2.90 13.91
N LYS A 10 4.74 3.13 14.94
CA LYS A 10 3.44 2.46 15.05
C LYS A 10 2.51 2.77 13.87
N ARG A 11 2.46 4.04 13.44
CA ARG A 11 1.67 4.44 12.26
C ARG A 11 2.19 3.80 10.99
N PHE A 12 3.52 3.77 10.80
CA PHE A 12 4.13 3.11 9.65
C PHE A 12 3.79 1.62 9.58
N VAL A 13 3.84 0.90 10.71
CA VAL A 13 3.47 -0.53 10.76
C VAL A 13 2.00 -0.74 10.41
N THR A 14 1.09 0.09 10.92
CA THR A 14 -0.33 0.01 10.55
C THR A 14 -0.53 0.22 9.05
N ASP A 15 0.11 1.24 8.46
CA ASP A 15 -0.01 1.50 7.02
C ASP A 15 0.58 0.37 6.17
N PHE A 16 1.69 -0.22 6.63
CA PHE A 16 2.35 -1.36 5.98
C PHE A 16 1.51 -2.65 6.03
N ILE A 17 0.77 -2.90 7.12
CA ILE A 17 -0.17 -4.03 7.20
C ILE A 17 -1.28 -3.90 6.16
N VAL A 18 -1.83 -2.70 5.99
CA VAL A 18 -2.86 -2.45 4.96
C VAL A 18 -2.30 -2.66 3.57
N GLU A 19 -1.04 -2.27 3.33
CA GLU A 19 -0.36 -2.54 2.06
C GLU A 19 -0.19 -4.03 1.78
N ILE A 20 0.23 -4.83 2.76
CA ILE A 20 0.32 -6.29 2.61
C ILE A 20 -1.06 -6.87 2.27
N ALA A 21 -2.11 -6.43 2.97
CA ALA A 21 -3.46 -6.88 2.69
C ALA A 21 -3.90 -6.54 1.26
N LEU A 22 -3.55 -5.35 0.76
CA LEU A 22 -3.80 -4.94 -0.63
C LEU A 22 -3.04 -5.79 -1.64
N VAL A 23 -1.77 -6.10 -1.38
CA VAL A 23 -0.98 -7.00 -2.25
C VAL A 23 -1.60 -8.39 -2.31
N VAL A 24 -2.05 -8.93 -1.17
CA VAL A 24 -2.77 -10.21 -1.12
C VAL A 24 -4.07 -10.13 -1.91
N ALA A 25 -4.85 -9.06 -1.78
CA ALA A 25 -6.08 -8.87 -2.54
C ALA A 25 -5.83 -8.83 -4.05
N VAL A 26 -4.77 -8.14 -4.50
CA VAL A 26 -4.35 -8.11 -5.91
C VAL A 26 -3.93 -9.50 -6.40
N ALA A 27 -3.17 -10.25 -5.60
CA ALA A 27 -2.76 -11.61 -5.96
C ALA A 27 -3.97 -12.54 -6.10
N VAL A 28 -4.92 -12.47 -5.18
CA VAL A 28 -6.19 -13.23 -5.26
C VAL A 28 -6.98 -12.83 -6.51
N TYR A 29 -7.10 -11.53 -6.80
CA TYR A 29 -7.75 -11.06 -8.02
C TYR A 29 -7.10 -11.66 -9.26
N PHE A 30 -5.77 -11.68 -9.35
CA PHE A 30 -5.08 -12.28 -10.50
C PHE A 30 -5.31 -13.78 -10.62
N VAL A 31 -5.39 -14.51 -9.52
CA VAL A 31 -5.74 -15.94 -9.54
C VAL A 31 -7.16 -16.14 -10.06
N MET A 32 -8.12 -15.33 -9.63
CA MET A 32 -9.50 -15.37 -10.13
C MET A 32 -9.62 -14.91 -11.59
N ALA A 33 -8.72 -14.03 -12.03
CA ALA A 33 -8.67 -13.52 -13.40
C ALA A 33 -8.15 -14.54 -14.42
N GLN A 34 -7.59 -15.68 -14.00
CA GLN A 34 -7.03 -16.68 -14.90
C GLN A 34 -8.14 -17.28 -15.79
N GLY A 35 -8.32 -16.70 -16.98
CA GLY A 35 -9.35 -17.09 -17.94
C GLY A 35 -10.38 -16.01 -18.27
N GLN A 36 -10.32 -14.82 -17.65
CA GLN A 36 -11.11 -13.66 -18.08
C GLN A 36 -10.24 -12.65 -18.81
N SER A 37 -10.62 -12.30 -20.03
CA SER A 37 -9.96 -11.21 -20.75
C SER A 37 -10.49 -9.84 -20.30
N VAL A 38 -9.60 -8.85 -20.31
CA VAL A 38 -9.96 -7.48 -19.92
C VAL A 38 -11.01 -6.94 -20.90
N GLY A 39 -12.11 -6.40 -20.37
CA GLY A 39 -13.22 -5.87 -21.16
C GLY A 39 -14.34 -6.85 -21.49
N GLU A 40 -14.13 -8.16 -21.25
CA GLU A 40 -15.14 -9.20 -21.49
C GLU A 40 -16.21 -9.20 -20.39
N ASN A 41 -15.79 -9.00 -19.14
CA ASN A 41 -16.65 -8.66 -18.02
C ASN A 41 -16.29 -7.26 -17.51
N LEU A 42 -17.13 -6.27 -17.84
CA LEU A 42 -16.96 -4.87 -17.46
C LEU A 42 -16.88 -4.69 -15.94
N THR A 43 -17.70 -5.42 -15.17
CA THR A 43 -17.67 -5.36 -13.70
C THR A 43 -16.35 -5.88 -13.16
N PHE A 44 -15.87 -7.01 -13.66
CA PHE A 44 -14.58 -7.58 -13.25
C PHE A 44 -13.42 -6.65 -13.58
N THR A 45 -13.44 -6.08 -14.79
CA THR A 45 -12.44 -5.11 -15.25
C THR A 45 -12.44 -3.85 -14.39
N MET A 46 -13.61 -3.33 -14.05
CA MET A 46 -13.75 -2.15 -13.19
C MET A 46 -13.23 -2.43 -11.77
N VAL A 47 -13.54 -3.61 -11.22
CA VAL A 47 -13.03 -4.04 -9.90
C VAL A 47 -11.51 -4.16 -9.92
N GLY A 48 -10.94 -4.79 -10.95
CA GLY A 48 -9.49 -4.90 -11.11
C GLY A 48 -8.81 -3.53 -11.22
N ALA A 49 -9.34 -2.64 -12.07
CA ALA A 49 -8.80 -1.30 -12.24
C ALA A 49 -8.88 -0.48 -10.93
N GLY A 50 -10.01 -0.57 -10.21
CA GLY A 50 -10.18 0.06 -8.91
C GLY A 50 -9.20 -0.48 -7.88
N LEU A 51 -9.01 -1.79 -7.82
CA LEU A 51 -8.06 -2.44 -6.92
C LEU A 51 -6.62 -1.99 -7.20
N MET A 52 -6.22 -1.92 -8.47
CA MET A 52 -4.91 -1.42 -8.87
C MET A 52 -4.72 0.06 -8.51
N ALA A 53 -5.75 0.90 -8.70
CA ALA A 53 -5.69 2.30 -8.32
C ALA A 53 -5.53 2.48 -6.80
N VAL A 54 -6.29 1.74 -6.01
CA VAL A 54 -6.19 1.77 -4.53
C VAL A 54 -4.83 1.25 -4.07
N ALA A 55 -4.37 0.13 -4.60
CA ALA A 55 -3.05 -0.41 -4.28
C ALA A 55 -1.93 0.59 -4.60
N THR A 56 -1.98 1.21 -5.77
CA THR A 56 -1.01 2.24 -6.18
C THR A 56 -1.01 3.44 -5.24
N TYR A 57 -2.19 3.99 -4.94
CA TYR A 57 -2.32 5.11 -4.03
C TYR A 57 -1.76 4.78 -2.65
N TRP A 58 -2.11 3.62 -2.12
CA TRP A 58 -1.70 3.20 -0.78
C TRP A 58 -0.18 2.95 -0.71
N THR A 59 0.40 2.29 -1.71
CA THR A 59 1.86 2.08 -1.81
C THR A 59 2.62 3.40 -1.86
N LEU A 60 2.17 4.38 -2.66
CA LEU A 60 2.79 5.71 -2.68
C LEU A 60 2.70 6.40 -1.31
N HIS A 61 1.56 6.27 -0.64
CA HIS A 61 1.35 6.84 0.68
C HIS A 61 2.25 6.19 1.74
N THR A 62 2.40 4.86 1.76
CA THR A 62 3.33 4.16 2.65
C THR A 62 4.77 4.52 2.34
N ALA A 63 5.17 4.55 1.06
CA ALA A 63 6.52 4.90 0.65
C ALA A 63 6.91 6.31 1.08
N ARG A 64 6.00 7.29 0.93
CA ARG A 64 6.20 8.67 1.41
C ARG A 64 6.47 8.72 2.92
N LYS A 65 5.69 7.99 3.72
CA LYS A 65 5.90 7.92 5.18
C LYS A 65 7.18 7.17 5.56
N GLY A 66 7.54 6.12 4.82
CA GLY A 66 8.82 5.44 4.97
C GLY A 66 10.01 6.39 4.76
N LEU A 67 9.92 7.24 3.73
CA LEU A 67 10.91 8.28 3.47
C LEU A 67 10.98 9.34 4.59
N GLU A 68 9.84 9.77 5.14
CA GLU A 68 9.82 10.69 6.31
C GLU A 68 10.56 10.09 7.52
N VAL A 69 10.38 8.79 7.80
CA VAL A 69 11.09 8.10 8.89
C VAL A 69 12.59 8.02 8.63
N ILE A 70 13.01 7.77 7.39
CA ILE A 70 14.43 7.74 6.99
C ILE A 70 15.03 9.15 7.08
N ALA A 71 14.32 10.18 6.62
CA ALA A 71 14.74 11.57 6.70
C ALA A 71 14.96 12.03 8.15
N LEU A 72 14.03 11.69 9.06
CA LEU A 72 14.19 11.94 10.51
C LEU A 72 15.39 11.20 11.12
N ARG A 73 15.83 10.08 10.52
CA ARG A 73 17.03 9.35 10.94
C ARG A 73 18.32 9.99 10.39
N LEU A 74 18.26 10.59 9.21
CA LEU A 74 19.40 11.23 8.54
C LEU A 74 19.66 12.66 9.03
N HIS A 75 18.65 13.36 9.54
CA HIS A 75 18.77 14.68 10.17
C HIS A 75 18.41 14.63 11.67
N PRO A 76 19.26 14.03 12.53
CA PRO A 76 18.94 13.85 13.95
C PRO A 76 19.12 15.11 14.82
N GLY A 77 19.34 16.30 14.25
CA GLY A 77 19.57 17.51 15.02
C GLY A 77 19.27 18.81 14.28
N LYS A 78 18.20 19.47 14.72
CA LYS A 78 18.18 20.92 14.95
C LYS A 78 17.40 21.16 16.24
#